data_AF-A0A4R8EHQ1-F1
#
_entry.id   AF-A0A4R8EHQ1-F1
#
_cell.length_a   1.000
_cell.length_b   1.000
_cell.length_c   1.000
_cell.angle_alpha   90.00
_cell.angle_beta   90.00
_cell.angle_gamma   90.00
#
_symmetry.space_group_name_H-M   'P 1'
#
loop_
_entity.id
_entity.type
_entity.pdbx_description
1 polymer ?
#
loop_
_entity_poly.entity_id
_entity_poly.type
_entity_poly.pdbx_seq_one_letter_code
_entity_poly.pdbx_strand_id
1 'polypeptide(L)'
;MRFKKMKKYTDIIFINVIAVVVAMLIYYLLKEKPEIPIAIIATGISISFGIRQSMIENDKIFKELFISFNQKYDEKFNNLLNEIVAKNIENNKYQLTLIEVKLIRDYLNFCAEEYLWYSKGRIDESVWLSWENGMKYYLSNSSILPFVIKEKKQKDSYYGLFEKLKFIL
;
A
#
# COMPACT_ATOMS: atom_id res chain seq x y z
N MET A 1 1.15 -2.37 25.24
CA MET A 1 1.89 -3.23 24.29
C MET A 1 1.46 -4.71 24.30
N ARG A 2 1.21 -5.32 25.48
CA ARG A 2 0.82 -6.74 25.64
C ARG A 2 -0.55 -7.11 25.03
N PHE A 3 -1.54 -6.22 25.11
CA PHE A 3 -2.88 -6.42 24.51
C PHE A 3 -2.90 -6.39 22.96
N LYS A 4 -2.02 -5.60 22.31
CA LYS A 4 -1.93 -5.53 20.84
C LYS A 4 -1.34 -6.82 20.24
N LYS A 5 -0.48 -7.52 20.99
CA LYS A 5 0.07 -8.83 20.62
C LYS A 5 -0.98 -9.95 20.70
N MET A 6 -1.84 -9.96 21.71
CA MET A 6 -2.87 -11.01 21.86
C MET A 6 -3.86 -11.00 20.68
N LYS A 7 -4.30 -9.82 20.24
CA LYS A 7 -5.17 -9.65 19.05
C LYS A 7 -4.55 -10.17 17.74
N LYS A 8 -3.22 -10.37 17.67
CA LYS A 8 -2.53 -10.86 16.46
C LYS A 8 -2.57 -12.38 16.31
N TYR A 9 -2.93 -13.12 17.36
CA TYR A 9 -2.98 -14.59 17.35
C TYR A 9 -4.34 -15.17 17.78
N THR A 10 -5.26 -14.32 18.23
CA THR A 10 -6.62 -14.72 18.64
C THR A 10 -7.31 -15.55 17.56
N ASP A 11 -7.17 -15.15 16.31
CA ASP A 11 -7.90 -15.73 15.19
C ASP A 11 -7.40 -17.16 14.92
N ILE A 12 -6.09 -17.38 15.06
CA ILE A 12 -5.45 -18.69 14.91
C ILE A 12 -5.79 -19.60 16.10
N ILE A 13 -5.72 -19.06 17.31
CA ILE A 13 -6.07 -19.81 18.52
C ILE A 13 -7.53 -20.26 18.41
N PHE A 14 -8.41 -19.38 17.96
CA PHE A 14 -9.82 -19.67 17.77
C PHE A 14 -10.05 -20.77 16.71
N ILE A 15 -9.40 -20.69 15.55
CA ILE A 15 -9.48 -21.73 14.50
C ILE A 15 -9.05 -23.11 15.05
N ASN A 16 -7.91 -23.17 15.75
CA ASN A 16 -7.42 -24.46 16.28
C ASN A 16 -8.30 -24.98 17.43
N VAL A 17 -8.80 -24.10 18.30
CA VAL A 17 -9.73 -24.50 19.37
C VAL A 17 -11.03 -25.05 18.77
N ILE A 18 -11.59 -24.40 17.75
CA ILE A 18 -12.76 -24.91 17.04
C ILE A 18 -12.46 -26.28 16.43
N ALA A 19 -11.32 -26.43 15.73
CA ALA A 19 -10.95 -27.70 15.12
C ALA A 19 -10.87 -28.83 16.16
N VAL A 20 -10.29 -28.55 17.33
CA VAL A 20 -10.20 -29.49 18.45
C VAL A 20 -11.58 -29.82 19.03
N VAL A 21 -12.45 -28.82 19.25
CA VAL A 21 -13.82 -29.05 19.74
C VAL A 21 -14.63 -29.89 18.76
N VAL A 22 -14.56 -29.59 17.46
CA VAL A 22 -15.22 -30.36 16.41
C VAL A 22 -14.70 -31.80 16.36
N ALA A 23 -13.38 -31.99 16.46
CA ALA A 23 -12.76 -33.30 16.51
C ALA A 23 -13.25 -34.12 17.72
N MET A 24 -13.36 -33.50 18.90
CA MET A 24 -13.89 -34.15 20.11
C MET A 24 -15.38 -34.50 19.98
N LEU A 25 -16.19 -33.60 19.44
CA LEU A 25 -17.63 -33.83 19.23
C LEU A 25 -17.88 -34.97 18.25
N ILE A 26 -17.15 -35.01 17.14
CA ILE A 26 -17.22 -36.08 16.14
C ILE A 26 -16.83 -37.42 16.76
N TYR A 27 -15.73 -37.45 17.52
CA TYR A 27 -15.30 -38.65 18.23
C TYR A 27 -16.37 -39.16 19.21
N TYR A 28 -16.98 -38.27 19.98
CA TYR A 28 -17.97 -38.63 20.99
C TYR A 28 -19.31 -39.06 20.39
N LEU A 29 -19.81 -38.35 19.37
CA LEU A 29 -21.14 -38.58 18.78
C LEU A 29 -21.16 -39.78 17.83
N LEU A 30 -20.14 -39.90 16.99
CA LEU A 30 -20.11 -40.90 15.91
C LEU A 30 -19.30 -42.14 16.29
N LYS A 31 -18.60 -42.11 17.45
CA LYS A 31 -17.67 -43.18 17.90
C LYS A 31 -16.69 -43.59 16.80
N GLU A 32 -16.33 -42.63 15.97
CA GLU A 32 -15.47 -42.83 14.82
C GLU A 32 -14.05 -43.19 15.24
N LYS A 33 -13.35 -43.82 14.31
CA LYS A 33 -11.95 -44.18 14.53
C LYS A 33 -11.09 -42.92 14.72
N PRO A 34 -10.00 -42.99 15.51
CA PRO A 34 -9.21 -41.80 15.90
C PRO A 34 -8.58 -41.06 14.72
N GLU A 35 -8.47 -41.67 13.54
CA GLU A 35 -7.93 -41.06 12.33
C GLU A 35 -8.73 -39.85 11.87
N ILE A 36 -10.07 -39.85 12.04
CA ILE A 36 -10.93 -38.73 11.63
C ILE A 36 -10.69 -37.49 12.51
N PRO A 37 -10.76 -37.57 13.85
CA PRO A 37 -10.36 -36.48 14.74
C PRO A 37 -8.95 -35.94 14.48
N ILE A 38 -7.96 -36.83 14.26
CA ILE A 38 -6.59 -36.44 13.95
C ILE A 38 -6.53 -35.63 12.66
N ALA A 39 -7.22 -36.07 11.59
CA ALA A 39 -7.28 -35.37 10.32
C ALA A 39 -7.91 -33.98 10.45
N ILE A 40 -8.94 -33.82 11.29
CA ILE A 40 -9.58 -32.52 11.56
C ILE A 40 -8.59 -31.56 12.24
N ILE A 41 -7.88 -32.03 13.26
CA ILE A 41 -6.87 -31.22 13.97
C ILE A 41 -5.75 -30.82 13.01
N ALA A 42 -5.24 -31.77 12.21
CA ALA A 42 -4.21 -31.50 11.21
C ALA A 42 -4.68 -30.45 10.19
N THR A 43 -5.94 -30.54 9.74
CA THR A 43 -6.53 -29.56 8.82
C THR A 43 -6.60 -28.16 9.45
N GLY A 44 -7.01 -28.05 10.71
CA GLY A 44 -7.03 -26.77 11.45
C GLY A 44 -5.64 -26.14 11.56
N ILE A 45 -4.62 -26.95 11.81
CA ILE A 45 -3.21 -26.52 11.83
C ILE A 45 -2.77 -26.04 10.45
N SER A 46 -3.08 -26.79 9.38
CA SER A 46 -2.73 -26.42 8.00
C SER A 46 -3.37 -25.10 7.57
N ILE A 47 -4.66 -24.89 7.88
CA ILE A 47 -5.36 -23.62 7.60
C ILE A 47 -4.69 -22.47 8.35
N SER A 48 -4.39 -22.68 9.63
CA SER A 48 -3.72 -21.68 10.47
C SER A 48 -2.35 -21.28 9.92
N PHE A 49 -1.57 -22.26 9.45
CA PHE A 49 -0.28 -22.02 8.83
C PHE A 49 -0.43 -21.26 7.50
N GLY A 50 -1.39 -21.64 6.65
CA GLY A 50 -1.66 -20.97 5.38
C GLY A 50 -2.05 -19.49 5.55
N ILE A 51 -2.95 -19.19 6.49
CA ILE A 51 -3.31 -17.80 6.83
C ILE A 51 -2.06 -17.03 7.26
N ARG A 52 -1.22 -17.64 8.10
CA ARG A 52 -0.02 -16.97 8.58
C ARG A 52 1.01 -16.69 7.51
N GLN A 53 1.21 -17.67 6.64
CA GLN A 53 2.10 -17.54 5.50
C GLN A 53 1.63 -16.39 4.60
N SER A 54 0.33 -16.32 4.30
CA SER A 54 -0.25 -15.21 3.52
C SER A 54 -0.05 -13.84 4.17
N MET A 55 -0.22 -13.72 5.50
CA MET A 55 0.06 -12.47 6.21
C MET A 55 1.54 -12.06 6.10
N ILE A 56 2.46 -13.01 6.25
CA ILE A 56 3.90 -12.76 6.14
C ILE A 56 4.26 -12.30 4.72
N GLU A 57 3.67 -12.91 3.69
CA GLU A 57 3.87 -12.50 2.30
C GLU A 57 3.35 -11.10 2.04
N ASN A 58 2.18 -10.75 2.59
CA ASN A 58 1.65 -9.39 2.50
C ASN A 58 2.59 -8.37 3.17
N ASP A 59 3.12 -8.68 4.36
CA ASP A 59 4.08 -7.84 5.07
C ASP A 59 5.39 -7.66 4.26
N LYS A 60 5.85 -8.72 3.58
CA LYS A 60 7.03 -8.67 2.68
C LYS A 60 6.79 -7.79 1.47
N ILE A 61 5.66 -7.98 0.76
CA ILE A 61 5.29 -7.17 -0.40
C ILE A 61 5.20 -5.70 -0.01
N PHE A 62 4.55 -5.39 1.12
CA PHE A 62 4.50 -4.02 1.64
C PHE A 62 5.90 -3.46 1.87
N LYS A 63 6.78 -4.20 2.55
CA LYS A 63 8.16 -3.77 2.80
C LYS A 63 8.93 -3.51 1.50
N GLU A 64 8.80 -4.38 0.51
CA GLU A 64 9.45 -4.25 -0.80
C GLU A 64 8.97 -3.00 -1.55
N LEU A 65 7.65 -2.80 -1.63
CA LEU A 65 7.05 -1.62 -2.25
C LEU A 65 7.48 -0.34 -1.52
N PHE A 66 7.42 -0.34 -0.19
CA PHE A 66 7.82 0.79 0.63
C PHE A 66 9.28 1.18 0.39
N ILE A 67 10.20 0.20 0.41
CA ILE A 67 11.62 0.47 0.16
C ILE A 67 11.81 0.96 -1.28
N SER A 68 11.24 0.26 -2.26
CA SER A 68 11.42 0.58 -3.67
C SER A 68 10.92 1.98 -4.03
N PHE A 69 9.75 2.37 -3.54
CA PHE A 69 9.20 3.69 -3.80
C PHE A 69 9.99 4.80 -3.13
N ASN A 70 10.32 4.67 -1.84
CA ASN A 70 11.10 5.70 -1.15
C ASN A 70 12.50 5.85 -1.76
N GLN A 71 13.18 4.75 -2.12
CA GLN A 71 14.48 4.81 -2.80
C GLN A 71 14.38 5.53 -4.15
N LYS A 72 13.42 5.13 -4.99
CA LYS A 72 13.19 5.79 -6.29
C LYS A 72 12.85 7.28 -6.13
N TYR A 73 12.09 7.62 -5.10
CA TYR A 73 11.78 9.02 -4.76
C TYR A 73 13.03 9.81 -4.39
N ASP A 74 13.84 9.29 -3.46
CA ASP A 74 15.04 9.97 -2.98
C ASP A 74 16.09 10.13 -4.08
N GLU A 75 16.30 9.10 -4.88
CA GLU A 75 17.32 9.10 -5.95
C GLU A 75 16.93 9.99 -7.13
N LYS A 76 15.66 9.98 -7.53
CA LYS A 76 15.24 10.58 -8.81
C LYS A 76 14.49 11.91 -8.66
N PHE A 77 13.72 12.09 -7.60
CA PHE A 77 12.72 13.16 -7.53
C PHE A 77 13.00 14.19 -6.44
N ASN A 78 13.36 13.76 -5.23
CA ASN A 78 13.39 14.61 -4.04
C ASN A 78 14.15 15.93 -4.26
N ASN A 79 15.44 15.87 -4.62
CA ASN A 79 16.27 17.07 -4.80
C ASN A 79 15.77 17.96 -5.95
N LEU A 80 15.47 17.37 -7.10
CA LEU A 80 15.07 18.12 -8.30
C LEU A 80 13.70 18.79 -8.13
N LEU A 81 12.75 18.14 -7.44
CA LEU A 81 11.47 18.75 -7.10
C LEU A 81 11.65 19.93 -6.15
N ASN A 82 12.51 19.80 -5.14
CA ASN A 82 12.84 20.89 -4.22
C ASN A 82 13.51 22.08 -4.94
N GLU A 83 14.39 21.81 -5.89
CA GLU A 83 15.01 22.86 -6.73
C GLU A 83 13.98 23.61 -7.57
N ILE A 84 13.02 22.91 -8.20
CA ILE A 84 11.94 23.55 -8.96
C ILE A 84 11.11 24.47 -8.06
N VAL A 85 10.76 23.99 -6.86
CA VAL A 85 10.01 24.78 -5.89
C VAL A 85 10.79 26.02 -5.45
N ALA A 86 12.10 25.88 -5.17
CA ALA A 86 12.96 26.99 -4.79
C ALA A 86 13.04 28.06 -5.89
N LYS A 87 13.25 27.65 -7.16
CA LYS A 87 13.26 28.56 -8.32
C LYS A 87 11.95 29.34 -8.47
N ASN A 88 10.80 28.69 -8.22
CA ASN A 88 9.50 29.34 -8.24
C ASN A 88 9.33 30.34 -7.09
N ILE A 89 9.82 30.02 -5.88
CA ILE A 89 9.79 30.96 -4.75
C ILE A 89 10.63 32.21 -5.05
N GLU A 90 11.82 32.03 -5.61
CA GLU A 90 12.71 33.15 -6.00
C GLU A 90 12.11 33.99 -7.14
N ASN A 91 11.43 33.33 -8.08
CA ASN A 91 10.79 33.96 -9.21
C ASN A 91 9.38 33.42 -9.42
N ASN A 92 8.37 34.13 -8.92
CA ASN A 92 6.94 33.76 -9.04
C ASN A 92 6.43 33.65 -10.50
N LYS A 93 7.23 34.01 -11.50
CA LYS A 93 6.93 33.81 -12.93
C LYS A 93 7.75 32.68 -13.56
N TYR A 94 8.39 31.84 -12.73
CA TYR A 94 9.20 30.72 -13.19
C TYR A 94 8.36 29.76 -14.03
N GLN A 95 8.90 29.39 -15.18
CA GLN A 95 8.33 28.40 -16.07
C GLN A 95 9.25 27.19 -16.15
N LEU A 96 8.66 26.00 -16.09
CA LEU A 96 9.40 24.75 -16.20
C LEU A 96 10.14 24.67 -17.53
N THR A 97 11.39 24.25 -17.48
CA THR A 97 12.16 23.85 -18.65
C THR A 97 11.63 22.54 -19.23
N LEU A 98 11.99 22.22 -20.49
CA LEU A 98 11.58 20.95 -21.11
C LEU A 98 12.05 19.71 -20.31
N ILE A 99 13.23 19.80 -19.69
CA ILE A 99 13.78 18.73 -18.85
C ILE A 99 12.94 18.57 -17.57
N GLU A 100 12.59 19.67 -16.93
CA GLU A 100 11.75 19.64 -15.72
C GLU A 100 10.32 19.20 -16.02
N VAL A 101 9.75 19.59 -17.17
CA VAL A 101 8.45 19.06 -17.62
C VAL A 101 8.49 17.53 -17.74
N LYS A 102 9.55 16.98 -18.32
CA LYS A 102 9.74 15.53 -18.40
C LYS A 102 9.85 14.91 -17.00
N LEU A 103 10.60 15.55 -16.09
CA LEU A 103 10.72 15.10 -14.70
C LEU A 103 9.36 15.08 -13.98
N ILE A 104 8.55 16.13 -14.13
CA ILE A 104 7.21 16.19 -13.52
C ILE A 104 6.30 15.11 -14.08
N ARG A 105 6.36 14.82 -15.39
CA ARG A 105 5.61 13.69 -15.97
C ARG A 105 6.06 12.36 -15.38
N ASP A 106 7.37 12.13 -15.28
CA ASP A 106 7.91 10.92 -14.66
C ASP A 106 7.49 10.80 -13.19
N TYR A 107 7.42 11.93 -12.47
CA TYR A 107 6.94 11.98 -11.10
C TYR A 107 5.44 11.66 -11.00
N LEU A 108 4.60 12.20 -11.88
CA LEU A 108 3.17 11.86 -11.94
C LEU A 108 2.94 10.36 -12.20
N ASN A 109 3.70 9.77 -13.13
CA ASN A 109 3.67 8.33 -13.38
C ASN A 109 4.05 7.53 -12.14
N PHE A 110 5.09 7.96 -11.43
CA PHE A 110 5.52 7.36 -10.17
C PHE A 110 4.43 7.45 -9.09
N CYS A 111 3.82 8.62 -8.88
CA CYS A 111 2.70 8.77 -7.95
C CYS A 111 1.50 7.88 -8.31
N ALA A 112 1.26 7.66 -9.61
CA ALA A 112 0.21 6.78 -10.08
C ALA A 112 0.54 5.30 -9.82
N GLU A 113 1.81 4.89 -9.95
CA GLU A 113 2.28 3.57 -9.52
C GLU A 113 2.04 3.37 -8.01
N GLU A 114 2.40 4.34 -7.18
CA GLU A 114 2.15 4.29 -5.73
C GLU A 114 0.65 4.14 -5.42
N TYR A 115 -0.19 4.93 -6.10
CA TYR A 115 -1.65 4.85 -5.94
C TYR A 115 -2.22 3.52 -6.39
N LEU A 116 -1.71 2.92 -7.46
CA LEU A 116 -2.14 1.59 -7.93
C LEU A 116 -1.94 0.53 -6.86
N TRP A 117 -0.83 0.57 -6.12
CA TRP A 117 -0.58 -0.40 -5.05
C TRP A 117 -1.37 -0.10 -3.78
N TYR A 118 -1.60 1.18 -3.49
CA TYR A 118 -2.51 1.57 -2.42
C TYR A 118 -3.95 1.13 -2.69
N SER A 119 -4.46 1.31 -3.90
CA SER A 119 -5.83 0.90 -4.28
C SER A 119 -6.02 -0.62 -4.25
N LYS A 120 -4.93 -1.39 -4.39
CA LYS A 120 -4.89 -2.85 -4.16
C LYS A 120 -4.77 -3.26 -2.69
N GLY A 121 -4.77 -2.31 -1.75
CA GLY A 121 -4.64 -2.57 -0.32
C GLY A 121 -3.25 -3.08 0.10
N ARG A 122 -2.21 -2.80 -0.70
CA ARG A 122 -0.82 -3.25 -0.41
C ARG A 122 0.00 -2.23 0.35
N ILE A 123 -0.48 -0.99 0.43
CA ILE A 123 0.16 0.11 1.16
C ILE A 123 -0.72 0.46 2.36
N ASP A 124 -0.11 0.56 3.54
CA ASP A 124 -0.78 1.00 4.75
C ASP A 124 -1.33 2.42 4.60
N GLU A 125 -2.51 2.68 5.16
CA GLU A 125 -3.18 3.96 5.04
C GLU A 125 -2.34 5.13 5.57
N SER A 126 -1.61 4.94 6.67
CA SER A 126 -0.77 5.99 7.25
C SER A 126 0.41 6.37 6.35
N VAL A 127 0.96 5.39 5.64
CA VAL A 127 2.02 5.58 4.64
C VAL A 127 1.46 6.31 3.43
N TRP A 128 0.34 5.85 2.90
CA TRP A 128 -0.32 6.50 1.78
C TRP A 128 -0.64 7.97 2.08
N LEU A 129 -1.22 8.28 3.25
CA LEU A 129 -1.52 9.66 3.64
C LEU A 129 -0.26 10.54 3.65
N SER A 130 0.88 10.00 4.06
CA SER A 130 2.15 10.72 4.06
C SER A 130 2.63 11.02 2.64
N TRP A 131 2.58 10.03 1.75
CA TRP A 131 2.93 10.19 0.33
C TRP A 131 1.97 11.15 -0.37
N GLU A 132 0.66 10.99 -0.15
CA GLU A 132 -0.38 11.86 -0.70
C GLU A 132 -0.11 13.32 -0.34
N ASN A 133 0.24 13.61 0.91
CA ASN A 133 0.59 14.97 1.35
C ASN A 133 1.82 15.54 0.62
N GLY A 134 2.85 14.71 0.39
CA GLY A 134 3.99 15.09 -0.44
C GLY A 134 3.58 15.42 -1.88
N MET A 135 2.72 14.59 -2.48
CA MET A 135 2.15 14.86 -3.81
C MET A 135 1.40 16.19 -3.81
N LYS A 136 0.58 16.49 -2.79
CA LYS A 136 -0.16 17.75 -2.72
C LYS A 136 0.79 18.95 -2.71
N TYR A 137 1.86 18.85 -1.93
CA TYR A 137 2.84 19.92 -1.81
C TYR A 137 3.47 20.26 -3.17
N TYR A 138 4.01 19.26 -3.88
CA TYR A 138 4.68 19.51 -5.16
C TYR A 138 3.70 19.82 -6.31
N LEU A 139 2.60 19.08 -6.42
CA LEU A 139 1.69 19.21 -7.56
C LEU A 139 0.82 20.48 -7.49
N SER A 140 0.68 21.09 -6.31
CA SER A 140 -0.01 22.39 -6.14
C SER A 140 0.91 23.59 -6.37
N ASN A 141 2.21 23.38 -6.58
CA ASN A 141 3.14 24.46 -6.84
C ASN A 141 2.74 25.22 -8.13
N SER A 142 2.74 26.55 -8.10
CA SER A 142 2.19 27.37 -9.21
C SER A 142 2.91 27.18 -10.55
N SER A 143 4.19 26.82 -10.57
CA SER A 143 4.92 26.49 -11.80
C SER A 143 4.59 25.09 -12.34
N ILE A 144 4.15 24.17 -11.47
CA ILE A 144 3.88 22.77 -11.81
C ILE A 144 2.39 22.56 -12.16
N LEU A 145 1.49 23.18 -11.39
CA LEU A 145 0.05 22.99 -11.47
C LEU A 145 -0.54 23.13 -12.88
N PRO A 146 -0.16 24.14 -13.71
CA PRO A 146 -0.69 24.26 -15.07
C PRO A 146 -0.39 23.03 -15.94
N PHE A 147 0.79 22.44 -15.77
CA PHE A 147 1.16 21.21 -16.48
C PHE A 147 0.34 20.01 -15.97
N VAL A 148 0.16 19.90 -14.66
CA VAL A 148 -0.63 18.81 -14.04
C VAL A 148 -2.09 18.86 -14.51
N ILE A 149 -2.70 20.04 -14.58
CA ILE A 149 -4.06 20.23 -15.09
C ILE A 149 -4.17 19.78 -16.56
N LYS A 150 -3.12 20.01 -17.36
CA LYS A 150 -3.07 19.55 -18.75
C LYS A 150 -2.98 18.02 -18.83
N GLU A 151 -2.10 17.40 -18.04
CA GLU A 151 -1.93 15.93 -18.01
C GLU A 151 -3.18 15.22 -17.49
N LYS A 152 -3.91 15.80 -16.53
CA LYS A 152 -5.19 15.28 -16.01
C LYS A 152 -6.25 15.01 -17.09
N LYS A 153 -6.17 15.70 -18.24
CA LYS A 153 -7.08 15.46 -19.38
C LYS A 153 -6.88 14.09 -20.03
N GLN A 154 -5.74 13.44 -19.79
CA GLN A 154 -5.45 12.08 -20.25
C GLN A 154 -6.05 11.07 -19.25
N LYS A 155 -7.37 10.91 -19.31
CA LYS A 155 -8.18 10.18 -18.29
C LYS A 155 -7.71 8.75 -18.00
N ASP A 156 -7.13 8.07 -18.98
CA ASP A 156 -6.74 6.65 -18.84
C ASP A 156 -5.29 6.43 -18.39
N SER A 157 -4.50 7.49 -18.18
CA SER A 157 -3.03 7.37 -18.08
C SER A 157 -2.44 7.32 -16.67
N TYR A 158 -3.23 7.31 -15.59
CA TYR A 158 -2.70 7.43 -14.23
C TYR A 158 -3.44 6.60 -13.18
N TYR A 159 -4.00 5.45 -13.56
CA TYR A 159 -4.64 4.49 -12.65
C TYR A 159 -5.72 5.06 -11.70
N GLY A 160 -6.36 6.19 -12.06
CA GLY A 160 -7.33 6.87 -11.20
C GLY A 160 -6.73 7.82 -10.15
N LEU A 161 -5.44 8.18 -10.26
CA LEU A 161 -4.74 9.04 -9.30
C LEU A 161 -5.43 10.41 -9.17
N PHE A 162 -5.84 11.02 -10.28
CA PHE A 162 -6.43 12.36 -10.26
C PHE A 162 -7.81 12.40 -9.58
N GLU A 163 -8.58 11.32 -9.66
CA GLU A 163 -9.85 11.13 -8.97
C GLU A 163 -9.65 11.00 -7.46
N LYS A 164 -8.52 10.40 -7.04
CA LYS A 164 -8.11 10.32 -5.63
C LYS A 164 -7.64 11.68 -5.12
N LEU A 165 -6.81 12.40 -5.88
CA LEU A 165 -6.22 13.69 -5.51
C LEU A 165 -7.17 14.88 -5.74
N LYS A 166 -8.41 14.79 -5.23
CA LYS A 166 -9.54 15.72 -5.47
C LYS A 166 -9.28 17.23 -5.30
N PHE A 167 -8.13 17.64 -4.76
CA PHE A 167 -7.73 19.04 -4.56
C PHE A 167 -7.06 19.69 -5.78
N ILE A 168 -6.66 18.94 -6.81
CA ILE A 168 -6.06 19.51 -8.05
C ILE A 168 -7.19 20.00 -8.97
N LEU A 169 -8.05 20.89 -8.45
CA LEU A 169 -9.16 21.54 -9.12
C LEU A 169 -9.08 23.05 -8.90
#